data_AF-A0A3M7KRV6-F1
#
_entry.id   AF-A0A3M7KRV6-F1
#
_cell.length_a   1.000
_cell.length_b   1.000
_cell.length_c   1.000
_cell.angle_alpha   90.00
_cell.angle_beta   90.00
_cell.angle_gamma   90.00
#
_symmetry.space_group_name_H-M   'P 1'
#
loop_
_entity.id
_entity.type
_entity.pdbx_description
1 polymer ?
#
loop_
_entity_poly.entity_id
_entity_poly.type
_entity_poly.pdbx_seq_one_letter_code
_entity_poly.pdbx_strand_id
1 'polypeptide(L)'
;MKVAAAWSSTLTPFSLSFQGDLLKPSMVNTPVFRVVALAASVLAGAKSGSVLGPRGLAFLHLSTYAVSLGTLTWVTFIAGKAGNGQGIVMFKNLPRQTFGKVQARLFPFYFALTTLCTLLQLGTLSVLSGGAPLPRTPLIQLAVGIAAGLANWLVVEPHTTGIMFERYALENAEGPRDNDRIKALYKTFGAWHGFSSVLNLAALVAAVAYGWTLAGWLHVAA
;
A
#
# COMPACT_ATOMS: atom_id res chain seq x y z
N MET A 1 -17.28 11.56 9.22
CA MET A 1 -16.37 12.68 8.90
C MET A 1 -15.29 12.99 9.95
N LYS A 2 -15.03 12.14 10.96
CA LYS A 2 -14.00 12.41 12.00
C LYS A 2 -12.67 11.64 11.84
N VAL A 3 -12.59 10.68 10.90
CA VAL A 3 -11.36 9.88 10.69
C VAL A 3 -10.31 10.65 9.88
N ALA A 4 -10.71 11.50 8.93
CA ALA A 4 -9.77 12.29 8.11
C ALA A 4 -9.03 13.39 8.90
N ALA A 5 -9.62 13.92 9.98
CA ALA A 5 -9.01 14.97 10.80
C ALA A 5 -7.88 14.45 11.70
N ALA A 6 -7.87 13.15 12.04
CA ALA A 6 -6.82 12.53 12.86
C ALA A 6 -5.51 12.29 12.07
N TRP A 7 -5.57 12.32 10.74
CA TRP A 7 -4.39 12.19 9.88
C TRP A 7 -3.60 13.49 9.75
N SER A 8 -4.25 14.65 9.89
CA SER A 8 -3.59 15.95 9.70
C SER A 8 -2.94 16.51 10.96
N SER A 9 -3.43 16.18 12.16
CA SER A 9 -2.97 16.80 13.41
C SER A 9 -1.77 16.11 14.08
N THR A 10 -1.52 14.84 13.76
CA THR A 10 -0.45 14.03 14.40
C THR A 10 0.84 14.00 13.59
N LEU A 11 0.82 14.57 12.39
CA LEU A 11 2.03 14.92 11.66
C LEU A 11 2.52 16.26 12.19
N THR A 12 3.29 16.26 13.29
CA THR A 12 4.29 17.33 13.42
C THR A 12 5.04 17.38 12.08
N PRO A 13 5.16 18.56 11.43
CA PRO A 13 5.94 18.63 10.23
C PRO A 13 7.31 18.10 10.61
N PHE A 14 7.70 17.01 9.97
CA PHE A 14 9.02 16.46 10.14
C PHE A 14 9.98 17.49 9.56
N SER A 15 10.43 18.42 10.40
CA SER A 15 11.54 19.32 10.08
C SER A 15 12.84 18.54 10.23
N LEU A 16 13.04 17.54 9.39
CA LEU A 16 14.36 17.52 8.78
C LEU A 16 14.30 18.68 7.80
N SER A 17 15.04 19.74 8.10
CA SER A 17 15.39 20.79 7.16
C SER A 17 16.13 20.15 5.99
N PHE A 18 15.43 19.39 5.14
CA PHE A 18 15.94 19.02 3.84
C PHE A 18 15.87 20.31 3.03
N GLN A 19 17.00 21.01 3.00
CA GLN A 19 17.29 22.10 2.11
C GLN A 19 18.41 21.61 1.19
N GLY A 20 18.25 21.83 -0.12
CA GLY A 20 19.23 21.39 -1.11
C GLY A 20 18.62 21.26 -2.50
N ASP A 21 19.47 21.37 -3.52
CA ASP A 21 19.06 21.38 -4.93
C ASP A 21 18.37 20.09 -5.40
N LEU A 22 18.53 18.98 -4.67
CA LEU A 22 17.87 17.70 -4.95
C LEU A 22 16.33 17.72 -4.77
N LEU A 23 15.79 18.73 -4.08
CA LEU A 23 14.34 18.90 -3.93
C LEU A 23 13.69 19.71 -5.06
N LYS A 24 14.49 20.34 -5.94
CA LYS A 24 13.97 21.01 -7.12
C LYS A 24 13.60 19.94 -8.15
N PRO A 25 12.30 19.74 -8.48
CA PRO A 25 11.91 18.75 -9.46
C PRO A 25 12.52 19.12 -10.82
N SER A 26 13.10 18.14 -11.52
CA SER A 26 13.54 18.38 -12.90
C SER A 26 12.33 18.71 -13.78
N MET A 27 12.52 19.42 -14.89
CA MET A 27 11.42 19.83 -15.78
C MET A 27 10.57 18.65 -16.28
N VAL A 28 11.18 17.46 -16.39
CA VAL A 28 10.54 16.20 -16.82
C VAL A 28 10.03 15.33 -15.66
N ASN A 29 10.21 15.78 -14.42
CA ASN A 29 9.81 15.04 -13.21
C ASN A 29 8.91 15.89 -12.30
N THR A 30 7.98 16.63 -12.92
CA THR A 30 6.94 17.39 -12.21
C THR A 30 5.61 16.62 -12.21
N PRO A 31 4.73 16.84 -11.21
CA PRO A 31 3.37 16.30 -11.25
C PRO A 31 2.63 16.67 -12.54
N VAL A 32 2.86 17.89 -13.06
CA VAL A 32 2.27 18.36 -14.33
C VAL A 32 2.75 17.52 -15.50
N PHE A 33 4.07 17.30 -15.65
CA PHE A 33 4.60 16.48 -16.74
C PHE A 33 4.06 15.03 -16.67
N ARG A 34 4.00 14.44 -15.47
CA ARG A 34 3.44 13.10 -15.27
C ARG A 34 1.95 13.03 -15.61
N VAL A 35 1.16 14.03 -15.21
CA VAL A 35 -0.27 14.12 -15.54
C VAL A 35 -0.47 14.33 -17.03
N VAL A 36 0.32 15.19 -17.68
CA VAL A 36 0.27 15.43 -19.13
C VAL A 36 0.66 14.17 -19.90
N ALA A 37 1.72 13.46 -19.49
CA ALA A 37 2.13 12.20 -20.11
C ALA A 37 1.03 11.14 -19.97
N LEU A 38 0.45 11.00 -18.78
CA LEU A 38 -0.65 10.06 -18.52
C LEU A 38 -1.90 10.43 -19.32
N ALA A 39 -2.28 11.71 -19.33
CA ALA A 39 -3.42 12.22 -20.09
C ALA A 39 -3.20 12.08 -21.60
N ALA A 40 -1.99 12.29 -22.11
CA ALA A 40 -1.67 12.06 -23.52
C ALA A 40 -1.79 10.58 -23.90
N SER A 41 -1.33 9.66 -23.03
CA SER A 41 -1.54 8.21 -23.23
C SER A 41 -3.02 7.82 -23.20
N VAL A 42 -3.80 8.41 -22.28
CA VAL A 42 -5.25 8.19 -22.18
C VAL A 42 -5.99 8.77 -23.39
N LEU A 43 -5.65 9.98 -23.84
CA LEU A 43 -6.26 10.64 -25.00
C LEU A 43 -5.90 9.95 -26.32
N ALA A 44 -4.67 9.44 -26.45
CA ALA A 44 -4.28 8.59 -27.58
C ALA A 44 -5.13 7.31 -27.63
N GLY A 45 -5.44 6.72 -26.47
CA GLY A 45 -6.36 5.58 -26.37
C GLY A 45 -7.84 5.94 -26.60
N ALA A 46 -8.30 7.10 -26.13
CA ALA A 46 -9.70 7.52 -26.19
C ALA A 46 -10.20 7.84 -27.60
N LYS A 47 -9.30 8.21 -28.53
CA LYS A 47 -9.63 8.40 -29.96
C LYS A 47 -10.12 7.11 -30.66
N SER A 48 -10.10 5.96 -29.98
CA SER A 48 -10.61 4.67 -30.49
C SER A 48 -12.11 4.41 -30.29
N GLY A 49 -12.86 5.31 -29.61
CA GLY A 49 -14.32 5.26 -29.57
C GLY A 49 -14.92 4.25 -28.58
N SER A 50 -14.66 4.44 -27.29
CA SER A 50 -15.51 4.09 -26.11
C SER A 50 -14.63 4.23 -24.88
N VAL A 51 -15.10 4.87 -23.81
CA VAL A 51 -14.22 5.38 -22.72
C VAL A 51 -13.49 4.28 -21.94
N LEU A 52 -13.83 3.00 -22.11
CA LEU A 52 -12.95 1.81 -22.11
C LEU A 52 -13.88 0.65 -22.51
N GLY A 53 -13.89 0.21 -23.78
CA GLY A 53 -14.65 -0.99 -24.17
C GLY A 53 -14.23 -2.24 -23.37
N PRO A 54 -14.83 -3.42 -23.59
CA PRO A 54 -14.52 -4.63 -22.82
C PRO A 54 -13.02 -4.95 -22.73
N ARG A 55 -12.26 -4.72 -23.82
CA ARG A 55 -10.79 -4.86 -23.85
C ARG A 55 -10.08 -3.86 -22.94
N GLY A 56 -10.56 -2.62 -22.89
CA GLY A 56 -10.03 -1.59 -22.01
C GLY A 56 -10.25 -1.91 -20.54
N LEU A 57 -11.46 -2.34 -20.18
CA LEU A 57 -11.76 -2.77 -18.81
C LEU A 57 -10.94 -3.98 -18.39
N ALA A 58 -10.74 -4.96 -19.29
CA ALA A 58 -9.86 -6.09 -19.04
C ALA A 58 -8.39 -5.66 -18.84
N PHE A 59 -7.90 -4.70 -19.63
CA PHE A 59 -6.56 -4.13 -19.45
C PHE A 59 -6.41 -3.40 -18.11
N LEU A 60 -7.38 -2.58 -17.72
CA LEU A 60 -7.41 -1.90 -16.42
C LEU A 60 -7.42 -2.92 -15.26
N HIS A 61 -8.24 -3.96 -15.38
CA HIS A 61 -8.32 -5.05 -14.42
C HIS A 61 -6.95 -5.72 -14.23
N LEU A 62 -6.32 -6.14 -15.33
CA LEU A 62 -5.01 -6.78 -15.29
C LEU A 62 -3.89 -5.85 -14.78
N SER A 63 -3.95 -4.57 -15.14
CA SER A 63 -2.97 -3.56 -14.70
C SER A 63 -3.05 -3.33 -13.19
N THR A 64 -4.27 -3.17 -12.66
CA THR A 64 -4.48 -3.00 -11.21
C THR A 64 -4.12 -4.27 -10.44
N TYR A 65 -4.38 -5.44 -11.01
CA TYR A 65 -3.88 -6.71 -10.48
C TYR A 65 -2.35 -6.73 -10.40
N ALA A 66 -1.65 -6.46 -11.51
CA ALA A 66 -0.20 -6.45 -11.58
C ALA A 66 0.43 -5.44 -10.60
N VAL A 67 -0.12 -4.22 -10.51
CA VAL A 67 0.33 -3.21 -9.54
C VAL A 67 0.14 -3.69 -8.11
N SER A 68 -1.04 -4.24 -7.77
CA SER A 68 -1.32 -4.72 -6.42
C SER A 68 -0.41 -5.88 -6.01
N LEU A 69 -0.29 -6.92 -6.84
CA LEU A 69 0.55 -8.09 -6.58
C LEU A 69 2.03 -7.69 -6.51
N GLY A 70 2.51 -6.91 -7.48
CA GLY A 70 3.89 -6.45 -7.53
C GLY A 70 4.26 -5.64 -6.29
N THR A 71 3.35 -4.77 -5.85
CA THR A 71 3.53 -3.94 -4.66
C THR A 71 3.50 -4.77 -3.37
N LEU A 72 2.54 -5.68 -3.22
CA LEU A 72 2.46 -6.63 -2.09
C LEU A 72 3.71 -7.50 -2.01
N THR A 73 4.18 -8.02 -3.16
CA THR A 73 5.38 -8.86 -3.26
C THR A 73 6.63 -8.08 -2.90
N TRP A 74 6.81 -6.90 -3.51
CA TRP A 74 7.95 -6.03 -3.24
C TRP A 74 8.01 -5.64 -1.76
N VAL A 75 6.90 -5.20 -1.17
CA VAL A 75 6.89 -4.79 0.24
C VAL A 75 7.07 -5.97 1.19
N THR A 76 6.52 -7.14 0.88
CA THR A 76 6.64 -8.30 1.77
C THR A 76 8.03 -8.91 1.75
N PHE A 77 8.65 -9.03 0.58
CA PHE A 77 9.91 -9.76 0.41
C PHE A 77 11.15 -8.87 0.24
N ILE A 78 11.00 -7.67 -0.31
CA ILE A 78 12.13 -6.79 -0.68
C ILE A 78 12.21 -5.53 0.19
N ALA A 79 11.08 -4.95 0.61
CA ALA A 79 11.08 -3.77 1.48
C ALA A 79 10.79 -4.09 2.97
N GLY A 80 10.23 -5.26 3.26
CA GLY A 80 9.72 -5.65 4.58
C GLY A 80 10.43 -6.87 5.16
N LYS A 81 10.37 -7.05 6.48
CA LYS A 81 11.21 -7.99 7.22
C LYS A 81 10.69 -9.43 7.14
N ALA A 82 11.00 -10.15 6.07
CA ALA A 82 10.93 -11.61 6.03
C ALA A 82 12.34 -12.22 6.17
N GLY A 83 12.46 -13.32 6.92
CA GLY A 83 13.71 -13.93 7.37
C GLY A 83 14.82 -14.02 6.32
N ASN A 84 16.03 -13.63 6.73
CA ASN A 84 17.33 -13.85 6.09
C ASN A 84 17.47 -13.61 4.57
N GLY A 85 16.56 -12.88 3.93
CA GLY A 85 16.65 -12.62 2.49
C GLY A 85 15.80 -11.44 2.08
N GLN A 86 16.47 -10.32 1.85
CA GLN A 86 16.02 -9.16 1.08
C GLN A 86 14.92 -8.25 1.63
N GLY A 87 14.39 -8.46 2.83
CA GLY A 87 13.70 -7.43 3.64
C GLY A 87 14.58 -6.34 4.27
N ILE A 88 15.71 -6.04 3.63
CA ILE A 88 16.95 -5.71 4.31
C ILE A 88 17.35 -4.25 4.13
N VAL A 89 17.08 -3.66 2.96
CA VAL A 89 17.85 -2.50 2.53
C VAL A 89 17.63 -1.32 3.46
N MET A 90 16.39 -0.85 3.66
CA MET A 90 16.18 0.32 4.51
C MET A 90 16.41 0.02 6.00
N PHE A 91 15.96 -1.14 6.50
CA PHE A 91 16.13 -1.49 7.91
C PHE A 91 17.60 -1.69 8.30
N LYS A 92 18.45 -2.24 7.41
CA LYS A 92 19.88 -2.45 7.68
C LYS A 92 20.75 -1.23 7.37
N ASN A 93 20.28 -0.28 6.57
CA ASN A 93 21.08 0.86 6.13
C ASN A 93 20.62 2.22 6.71
N LEU A 94 19.53 2.26 7.49
CA LEU A 94 19.06 3.49 8.14
C LEU A 94 19.02 3.33 9.67
N PRO A 95 19.31 4.40 10.43
CA PRO A 95 19.03 4.43 11.87
C PRO A 95 17.56 4.12 12.15
N ARG A 96 17.27 3.37 13.22
CA ARG A 96 15.92 2.86 13.53
C ARG A 96 14.82 3.93 13.48
N GLN A 97 15.03 5.08 14.12
CA GLN A 97 14.01 6.14 14.13
C GLN A 97 13.85 6.79 12.75
N THR A 98 14.91 6.91 11.96
CA THR A 98 14.85 7.40 10.57
C THR A 98 14.05 6.44 9.70
N PHE A 99 14.35 5.14 9.78
CA PHE A 99 13.60 4.08 9.10
C PHE A 99 12.10 4.14 9.44
N GLY A 100 11.76 4.20 10.74
CA GLY A 100 10.36 4.27 11.17
C GLY A 100 9.63 5.51 10.65
N LYS A 101 10.29 6.67 10.59
CA LYS A 101 9.71 7.89 10.02
C LYS A 101 9.44 7.78 8.53
N VAL A 102 10.33 7.14 7.78
CA VAL A 102 10.12 6.84 6.35
C VAL A 102 8.93 5.89 6.18
N GLN A 103 8.89 4.81 6.97
CA GLN A 103 7.78 3.85 6.93
C GLN A 103 6.42 4.47 7.25
N ALA A 104 6.35 5.34 8.28
CA ALA A 104 5.14 6.06 8.64
C ALA A 104 4.60 6.97 7.51
N ARG A 105 5.45 7.34 6.54
CA ARG A 105 5.03 8.06 5.33
C ARG A 105 4.67 7.14 4.19
N LEU A 106 5.33 5.99 4.04
CA LEU A 106 5.10 5.07 2.92
C LEU A 106 3.90 4.15 3.13
N PHE A 107 3.72 3.60 4.33
CA PHE A 107 2.71 2.59 4.60
C PHE A 107 1.26 3.04 4.32
N PRO A 108 0.85 4.27 4.67
CA PRO A 108 -0.47 4.77 4.29
C PRO A 108 -0.75 4.70 2.79
N PHE A 109 0.21 5.13 1.96
CA PHE A 109 0.05 5.09 0.50
C PHE A 109 0.13 3.66 -0.04
N TYR A 110 0.97 2.82 0.55
CA TYR A 110 1.06 1.41 0.20
C TYR A 110 -0.26 0.67 0.44
N PHE A 111 -0.84 0.81 1.64
CA PHE A 111 -2.11 0.16 1.96
C PHE A 111 -3.27 0.75 1.15
N ALA A 112 -3.28 2.07 0.93
CA ALA A 112 -4.24 2.71 0.05
C ALA A 112 -4.14 2.18 -1.38
N LEU A 113 -2.95 2.16 -1.98
CA LEU A 113 -2.72 1.75 -3.37
C LEU A 113 -3.19 0.31 -3.59
N THR A 114 -2.73 -0.61 -2.74
CA THR A 114 -3.08 -2.04 -2.85
C THR A 114 -4.58 -2.25 -2.68
N THR A 115 -5.20 -1.63 -1.66
CA THR A 115 -6.66 -1.72 -1.43
C THR A 115 -7.48 -1.14 -2.58
N LEU A 116 -7.11 0.04 -3.08
CA LEU A 116 -7.81 0.70 -4.18
C LEU A 116 -7.66 -0.10 -5.49
N CYS A 117 -6.48 -0.66 -5.75
CA CYS A 117 -6.30 -1.57 -6.89
C CYS A 117 -7.20 -2.81 -6.77
N THR A 118 -7.31 -3.43 -5.60
CA THR A 118 -8.20 -4.59 -5.41
C THR A 118 -9.69 -4.21 -5.50
N LEU A 119 -10.08 -3.02 -5.04
CA LEU A 119 -11.44 -2.49 -5.27
C LEU A 119 -11.73 -2.25 -6.75
N LEU A 120 -10.77 -1.73 -7.51
CA LEU A 120 -10.88 -1.55 -8.95
C LEU A 120 -11.00 -2.90 -9.68
N GLN A 121 -10.29 -3.94 -9.21
CA GLN A 121 -10.45 -5.30 -9.73
C GLN A 121 -11.89 -5.82 -9.52
N LEU A 122 -12.47 -5.61 -8.33
CA LEU A 122 -13.87 -5.96 -8.06
C LEU A 122 -14.84 -5.19 -8.96
N GLY A 123 -14.66 -3.87 -9.09
CA GLY A 123 -15.51 -3.03 -9.93
C GLY A 123 -15.46 -3.41 -11.41
N THR A 124 -14.26 -3.60 -11.95
CA THR A 124 -14.08 -4.03 -13.34
C THR A 124 -14.62 -5.43 -13.59
N LEU A 125 -14.44 -6.37 -12.65
CA LEU A 125 -15.04 -7.70 -12.73
C LEU A 125 -16.58 -7.64 -12.75
N SER A 126 -17.18 -6.79 -11.91
CA SER A 126 -18.63 -6.58 -11.87
C SER A 126 -19.19 -5.96 -13.15
N VAL A 127 -18.47 -5.04 -13.79
CA VAL A 127 -18.90 -4.43 -15.06
C VAL A 127 -18.77 -5.44 -16.20
N LEU A 128 -17.66 -6.19 -16.24
CA LEU A 128 -17.40 -7.21 -17.26
C LEU A 128 -18.37 -8.39 -17.19
N SER A 129 -19.01 -8.65 -16.04
CA SER A 129 -20.01 -9.71 -15.92
C SER A 129 -21.34 -9.39 -16.63
N GLY A 130 -21.58 -8.14 -17.03
CA GLY A 130 -22.79 -7.75 -17.75
C GLY A 130 -24.08 -8.02 -16.97
N GLY A 131 -24.02 -8.00 -15.63
CA GLY A 131 -25.17 -8.32 -14.76
C GLY A 131 -25.29 -9.79 -14.38
N ALA A 132 -24.44 -10.68 -14.92
CA ALA A 132 -24.36 -12.05 -14.44
C ALA A 132 -23.80 -12.11 -13.00
N PRO A 133 -24.24 -13.08 -12.18
CA PRO A 133 -23.68 -13.31 -10.85
C PRO A 133 -22.18 -13.53 -10.92
N LEU A 134 -21.43 -12.85 -10.04
CA LEU A 134 -19.99 -13.02 -9.98
C LEU A 134 -19.62 -14.40 -9.41
N PRO A 135 -18.57 -15.06 -9.94
CA PRO A 135 -18.17 -16.36 -9.41
C PRO A 135 -17.73 -16.24 -7.95
N ARG A 136 -18.13 -17.20 -7.11
CA ARG A 136 -17.91 -17.16 -5.65
C ARG A 136 -16.43 -17.08 -5.28
N THR A 137 -15.58 -17.84 -5.94
CA THR A 137 -14.14 -17.93 -5.65
C THR A 137 -13.41 -16.59 -5.80
N PRO A 138 -13.44 -15.92 -6.97
CA PRO A 138 -12.82 -14.60 -7.14
C PRO A 138 -13.43 -13.53 -6.23
N LEU A 139 -14.73 -13.60 -5.94
CA LEU A 139 -15.37 -12.72 -4.97
C LEU A 139 -14.74 -12.85 -3.56
N ILE A 140 -14.57 -14.08 -3.06
CA ILE A 140 -13.97 -14.32 -1.76
C ILE A 140 -12.52 -13.84 -1.73
N GLN A 141 -11.74 -14.15 -2.77
CA GLN A 141 -10.33 -13.74 -2.87
C GLN A 141 -10.20 -12.20 -2.83
N LEU A 142 -10.98 -11.49 -3.66
CA LEU A 142 -10.98 -10.02 -3.65
C LEU A 142 -11.49 -9.46 -2.32
N ALA A 143 -12.55 -10.03 -1.74
CA ALA A 143 -13.10 -9.58 -0.47
C ALA A 143 -12.10 -9.72 0.69
N VAL A 144 -11.35 -10.82 0.75
CA VAL A 144 -10.28 -11.01 1.74
C VAL A 144 -9.19 -9.95 1.57
N GLY A 145 -8.74 -9.70 0.33
CA GLY A 145 -7.74 -8.68 0.04
C GLY A 145 -8.20 -7.26 0.45
N ILE A 146 -9.44 -6.91 0.10
CA ILE A 146 -10.05 -5.61 0.46
C ILE A 146 -10.21 -5.47 1.97
N ALA A 147 -10.76 -6.49 2.65
CA ALA A 147 -10.98 -6.43 4.08
C ALA A 147 -9.66 -6.31 4.86
N ALA A 148 -8.66 -7.11 4.48
CA ALA A 148 -7.34 -7.05 5.10
C ALA A 148 -6.64 -5.71 4.82
N GLY A 149 -6.72 -5.21 3.58
CA GLY A 149 -6.19 -3.91 3.18
C GLY A 149 -6.83 -2.74 3.92
N LEU A 150 -8.16 -2.68 4.00
CA LEU A 150 -8.89 -1.64 4.72
C LEU A 150 -8.63 -1.68 6.22
N ALA A 151 -8.61 -2.88 6.83
CA ALA A 151 -8.28 -3.03 8.24
C ALA A 151 -6.88 -2.52 8.54
N ASN A 152 -5.90 -2.85 7.68
CA ASN A 152 -4.55 -2.32 7.81
C ASN A 152 -4.51 -0.80 7.64
N TRP A 153 -5.06 -0.30 6.54
CA TRP A 153 -4.98 1.10 6.17
C TRP A 153 -5.64 2.03 7.18
N LEU A 154 -6.85 1.69 7.63
CA LEU A 154 -7.70 2.63 8.36
C LEU A 154 -7.62 2.46 9.88
N VAL A 155 -7.15 1.31 10.36
CA VAL A 155 -7.18 0.96 11.79
C VAL A 155 -5.79 0.61 12.30
N VAL A 156 -5.18 -0.45 11.75
CA VAL A 156 -3.97 -1.04 12.34
C VAL A 156 -2.73 -0.18 12.09
N GLU A 157 -2.52 0.31 10.87
CA GLU A 157 -1.35 1.13 10.53
C GLU A 157 -1.32 2.43 11.34
N PRO A 158 -2.38 3.26 11.39
CA PRO A 158 -2.34 4.52 12.13
C PRO A 158 -2.07 4.30 13.62
N HIS A 159 -2.66 3.24 14.19
CA HIS A 159 -2.46 2.89 15.59
C HIS A 159 -1.02 2.42 15.88
N THR A 160 -0.48 1.55 15.02
CA THR A 160 0.91 1.05 15.15
C THR A 160 1.92 2.19 15.04
N THR A 161 1.70 3.09 14.07
CA THR A 161 2.54 4.28 13.86
C THR A 161 2.44 5.25 15.05
N GLY A 162 1.26 5.40 15.66
CA GLY A 162 1.08 6.18 16.88
C GLY A 162 1.91 5.66 18.05
N ILE A 163 1.86 4.36 18.33
CA ILE A 163 2.67 3.71 19.40
C ILE A 163 4.17 3.91 19.15
N MET A 164 4.60 3.79 17.88
CA MET A 164 5.99 4.01 17.49
C MET A 164 6.43 5.45 17.84
N PHE A 165 5.62 6.45 17.51
CA PHE A 165 5.94 7.85 17.80
C PHE A 165 5.89 8.19 19.30
N GLU A 166 4.95 7.61 20.05
CA GLU A 166 4.93 7.74 21.52
C GLU A 166 6.24 7.22 22.13
N ARG A 167 6.70 6.06 21.65
CA ARG A 167 7.99 5.51 22.08
C ARG A 167 9.16 6.43 21.72
N TYR A 168 9.16 7.01 20.51
CA TYR A 168 10.22 7.94 20.10
C TYR A 168 10.24 9.20 20.96
N ALA A 169 9.07 9.73 21.34
CA ALA A 169 8.97 10.89 22.21
C ALA A 169 9.64 10.61 23.57
N LEU A 170 9.37 9.45 24.19
CA LEU A 170 10.02 9.06 25.45
C LEU A 170 11.52 8.78 25.30
N GLU A 171 11.93 8.16 24.19
CA GLU A 171 13.34 7.86 23.94
C GLU A 171 14.20 9.11 23.71
N ASN A 172 13.58 10.19 23.24
CA ASN A 172 14.23 11.45 22.87
C ASN A 172 13.97 12.59 23.88
N ALA A 173 13.16 12.36 24.92
CA ALA A 173 12.89 13.35 25.95
C ALA A 173 14.15 13.67 26.76
N GLU A 174 14.29 14.92 27.17
CA GLU A 174 15.32 15.34 28.12
C GLU A 174 14.92 14.90 29.53
N GLY A 175 15.89 14.40 30.32
CA GLY A 175 15.67 13.96 31.69
C GLY A 175 15.69 12.43 31.89
N PRO A 176 15.23 11.95 33.05
CA PRO A 176 15.27 10.53 33.40
C PRO A 176 14.45 9.66 32.44
N ARG A 177 15.04 8.56 31.95
CA ARG A 177 14.38 7.65 31.02
C ARG A 177 13.44 6.70 31.76
N ASP A 178 12.17 6.72 31.40
CA ASP A 178 11.19 5.71 31.82
C ASP A 178 11.35 4.43 30.98
N ASN A 179 12.28 3.57 31.40
CA ASN A 179 12.61 2.33 30.69
C ASN A 179 11.46 1.31 30.69
N ASP A 180 10.63 1.30 31.75
CA ASP A 180 9.51 0.36 31.86
C ASP A 180 8.41 0.72 30.86
N ARG A 181 8.08 2.00 30.73
CA ARG A 181 7.13 2.47 29.71
C ARG A 181 7.67 2.25 28.30
N ILE A 182 8.94 2.54 28.04
CA ILE A 182 9.57 2.28 26.73
C ILE A 182 9.48 0.79 26.36
N LYS A 183 9.74 -0.11 27.33
CA LYS A 183 9.64 -1.57 27.14
C LYS A 183 8.20 -2.01 26.89
N ALA A 184 7.23 -1.44 27.60
CA ALA A 184 5.81 -1.71 27.37
C ALA A 184 5.39 -1.29 25.96
N LEU A 185 5.74 -0.09 25.51
CA LEU A 185 5.45 0.39 24.16
C LEU A 185 6.13 -0.44 23.08
N TYR A 186 7.36 -0.93 23.32
CA TYR A 186 8.02 -1.86 22.40
C TYR A 186 7.23 -3.16 22.21
N LYS A 187 6.72 -3.75 23.30
CA LYS A 187 5.90 -4.96 23.24
C LYS A 187 4.58 -4.71 22.50
N THR A 188 3.91 -3.62 22.83
CA THR A 188 2.64 -3.23 22.19
C THR A 188 2.83 -2.95 20.70
N PHE A 189 3.90 -2.25 20.33
CA PHE A 189 4.29 -2.04 18.92
C PHE A 189 4.51 -3.37 18.21
N GLY A 190 5.28 -4.29 18.81
CA GLY A 190 5.55 -5.60 18.22
C GLY A 190 4.28 -6.42 17.95
N ALA A 191 3.31 -6.37 18.87
CA ALA A 191 2.02 -7.05 18.70
C ALA A 191 1.20 -6.47 17.55
N TRP A 192 1.02 -5.15 17.51
CA TRP A 192 0.24 -4.48 16.46
C TRP A 192 0.92 -4.54 15.08
N HIS A 193 2.25 -4.41 15.03
CA HIS A 193 3.03 -4.59 13.81
C HIS A 193 2.94 -6.04 13.29
N GLY A 194 2.97 -7.02 14.19
CA GLY A 194 2.77 -8.44 13.85
C GLY A 194 1.37 -8.68 13.28
N PHE A 195 0.34 -8.13 13.91
CA PHE A 195 -1.03 -8.21 13.38
C PHE A 195 -1.16 -7.55 11.99
N SER A 196 -0.55 -6.39 11.80
CA SER A 196 -0.49 -5.73 10.48
C SER A 196 0.17 -6.60 9.42
N SER A 197 1.25 -7.28 9.79
CA SER A 197 1.97 -8.20 8.91
C SER A 197 1.14 -9.41 8.52
N VAL A 198 0.32 -9.95 9.43
CA VAL A 198 -0.62 -11.05 9.13
C VAL A 198 -1.70 -10.61 8.16
N LEU A 199 -2.31 -9.43 8.38
CA LEU A 199 -3.28 -8.86 7.44
C LEU A 199 -2.65 -8.63 6.06
N ASN A 200 -1.41 -8.15 6.02
CA ASN A 200 -0.68 -7.95 4.77
C ASN A 200 -0.41 -9.27 4.04
N LEU A 201 -0.02 -10.31 4.78
CA LEU A 201 0.19 -11.65 4.24
C LEU A 201 -1.13 -12.25 3.72
N ALA A 202 -2.24 -12.05 4.43
CA ALA A 202 -3.56 -12.48 3.97
C ALA A 202 -3.93 -11.80 2.64
N ALA A 203 -3.68 -10.48 2.51
CA ALA A 203 -3.89 -9.77 1.25
C ALA A 203 -2.98 -10.29 0.11
N LEU A 204 -1.72 -10.61 0.40
CA LEU A 204 -0.80 -11.21 -0.58
C LEU A 204 -1.26 -12.60 -1.03
N VAL A 205 -1.62 -13.48 -0.10
CA VAL A 205 -2.12 -14.82 -0.41
C VAL A 205 -3.40 -14.74 -1.24
N ALA A 206 -4.31 -13.83 -0.87
CA ALA A 206 -5.53 -13.58 -1.62
C ALA A 206 -5.24 -13.09 -3.05
N ALA A 207 -4.27 -12.17 -3.22
CA ALA A 207 -3.84 -11.70 -4.53
C ALA A 207 -3.23 -12.83 -5.38
N VAL A 208 -2.37 -13.68 -4.81
CA VAL A 208 -1.81 -14.84 -5.53
C VAL A 208 -2.90 -15.83 -5.95
N ALA A 209 -3.84 -16.16 -5.05
CA ALA A 209 -4.97 -17.04 -5.34
C ALA A 209 -5.89 -16.45 -6.42
N TYR A 210 -6.11 -15.13 -6.39
CA TYR A 210 -6.84 -14.43 -7.43
C TYR A 210 -6.12 -14.49 -8.78
N GLY A 211 -4.81 -14.32 -8.78
CA GLY A 211 -3.95 -14.52 -9.94
C GLY A 211 -4.08 -15.88 -10.60
N TRP A 212 -4.09 -16.94 -9.78
CA TRP A 212 -4.33 -18.30 -10.25
C TRP A 212 -5.69 -18.44 -10.93
N THR A 213 -6.72 -17.81 -10.37
CA THR A 213 -8.07 -17.80 -10.94
C THR A 213 -8.12 -17.04 -12.27
N LEU A 214 -7.46 -15.87 -12.34
CA LEU A 214 -7.31 -15.10 -13.58
C LEU A 214 -6.58 -15.90 -14.67
N ALA A 215 -5.53 -16.64 -14.30
CA ALA A 215 -4.79 -17.48 -15.24
C ALA A 215 -5.67 -18.58 -15.85
N GLY A 216 -6.63 -19.12 -15.08
CA GLY A 216 -7.61 -20.07 -15.59
C GLY A 216 -8.60 -19.50 -16.63
N TRP A 217 -8.69 -18.17 -16.76
CA TRP A 217 -9.48 -17.50 -17.79
C TRP A 217 -8.67 -17.16 -19.04
N LEU A 218 -7.35 -17.35 -19.01
CA LEU A 218 -6.53 -17.29 -20.21
C LEU A 218 -6.76 -18.57 -21.01
N HIS A 219 -7.18 -18.43 -22.27
CA HIS A 219 -7.23 -19.57 -23.19
C HIS A 219 -5.78 -19.99 -23.49
N VAL A 220 -5.28 -21.00 -22.79
CA VAL A 220 -4.03 -21.68 -23.15
C VAL A 220 -4.40 -22.65 -24.28
N ALA A 221 -3.98 -22.34 -25.51
CA ALA A 221 -4.05 -23.32 -26.59
C ALA A 221 -3.18 -24.52 -26.17
N ALA A 222 -3.82 -25.67 -26.00
CA ALA A 222 -3.16 -26.95 -25.80
C ALA A 222 -2.62 -27.50 -27.12
#